data_AF-A0A1H9HSR4-F1
#
_entry.id   AF-A0A1H9HSR4-F1
#
_cell.length_a   1.000
_cell.length_b   1.000
_cell.length_c   1.000
_cell.angle_alpha   90.00
_cell.angle_beta   90.00
_cell.angle_gamma   90.00
#
_symmetry.space_group_name_H-M   'P 1'
#
loop_
_entity.id
_entity.type
_entity.pdbx_description
1 polymer ?
#
loop_
_entity_poly.entity_id
_entity_poly.type
_entity_poly.pdbx_seq_one_letter_code
_entity_poly.pdbx_strand_id
1 'polypeptide(L)'
;CYLQKSGGIKPSPPKRSVRDLSLLEREEISRGLSANLSFRAIARNLNRTTSTVSREINRNGGLSKYRAVAADRRAWMKAKRPKTCKLNDDANLRAIVSDKLASKWSPEQVAGWLKQTYPEASAMHISHETIYKALFIQSRGALKKSYSGSCGRNG
;
A
#
# COMPACT_ATOMS: atom_id res chain seq x y z
N CYS A 1 3.05 10.36 15.06
CA CYS A 1 1.88 11.25 15.29
C CYS A 1 0.97 11.27 14.06
N TYR A 2 -0.37 11.24 14.18
CA TYR A 2 -1.27 11.28 13.01
C TYR A 2 -1.14 12.59 12.22
N LEU A 3 -0.77 13.69 12.88
CA LEU A 3 -0.53 14.99 12.26
C LEU A 3 0.41 14.89 11.03
N GLN A 4 1.53 14.16 11.15
CA GLN A 4 2.47 13.95 10.04
C GLN A 4 1.93 13.02 8.94
N LYS A 5 1.04 12.08 9.28
CA LYS A 5 0.52 11.05 8.33
C LYS A 5 -0.77 11.44 7.62
N SER A 6 -1.60 12.28 8.23
CA SER A 6 -2.91 12.66 7.69
C SER A 6 -3.14 14.18 7.62
N GLY A 7 -2.12 15.01 7.90
CA GLY A 7 -2.18 16.46 7.62
C GLY A 7 -3.16 17.20 8.53
N GLY A 8 -3.28 16.81 9.79
CA GLY A 8 -4.15 17.46 10.77
C GLY A 8 -5.55 16.84 10.91
N ILE A 9 -6.04 16.13 9.89
CA ILE A 9 -7.34 15.45 9.94
C ILE A 9 -7.16 14.04 10.49
N LYS A 10 -7.86 13.68 11.58
CA LYS A 10 -7.82 12.31 12.13
C LYS A 10 -8.60 11.38 11.18
N PRO A 11 -7.99 10.34 10.61
CA PRO A 11 -8.73 9.41 9.78
C PRO A 11 -9.76 8.66 10.64
N SER A 12 -10.95 8.42 10.07
CA SER A 12 -11.95 7.57 10.69
C SER A 12 -11.34 6.19 10.99
N PRO A 13 -11.62 5.59 12.15
CA PRO A 13 -11.12 4.27 12.46
C PRO A 13 -11.60 3.29 11.38
N PRO A 14 -10.70 2.43 10.87
CA PRO A 14 -11.08 1.51 9.81
C PRO A 14 -12.09 0.50 10.37
N LYS A 15 -13.18 0.28 9.64
CA LYS A 15 -14.23 -0.69 9.98
C LYS A 15 -14.10 -1.92 9.09
N ARG A 16 -14.29 -3.11 9.67
CA ARG A 16 -14.33 -4.36 8.90
C ARG A 16 -15.71 -4.59 8.32
N SER A 17 -15.76 -5.33 7.21
CA SER A 17 -17.02 -5.89 6.75
C SER A 17 -17.50 -6.97 7.73
N VAL A 18 -18.81 -7.10 7.90
CA VAL A 18 -19.44 -8.20 8.67
C VAL A 18 -19.10 -9.58 8.09
N ARG A 19 -18.75 -9.62 6.80
CA ARG A 19 -18.33 -10.82 6.08
C ARG A 19 -16.89 -11.24 6.39
N ASP A 20 -16.06 -10.33 6.92
CA ASP A 20 -14.69 -10.62 7.28
C ASP A 20 -14.61 -11.25 8.67
N LEU A 21 -13.68 -12.18 8.86
CA LEU A 21 -13.41 -12.73 10.19
C LEU A 21 -12.86 -11.63 11.10
N SER A 22 -13.34 -11.61 12.34
CA SER A 22 -12.83 -10.83 13.46
C SER A 22 -11.53 -11.44 14.01
N LEU A 23 -10.87 -10.72 14.92
CA LEU A 23 -9.71 -11.27 15.62
C LEU A 23 -10.11 -12.47 16.50
N LEU A 24 -11.23 -12.36 17.23
CA LEU A 24 -11.74 -13.43 18.09
C LEU A 24 -12.03 -14.70 17.28
N GLU A 25 -12.68 -14.58 16.12
CA GLU A 25 -12.92 -15.73 15.25
C GLU A 25 -11.61 -16.37 14.77
N ARG A 26 -10.57 -15.56 14.48
CA ARG A 26 -9.24 -16.09 14.10
C ARG A 26 -8.52 -16.78 15.27
N GLU A 27 -8.70 -16.28 16.48
CA GLU A 27 -8.15 -16.92 17.69
C GLU A 27 -8.81 -18.26 17.94
N GLU A 28 -10.13 -18.36 17.74
CA GLU A 28 -10.86 -19.62 17.82
C GLU A 28 -10.34 -20.63 16.78
N ILE A 29 -10.07 -20.18 15.55
CA ILE A 29 -9.42 -21.03 14.53
C ILE A 29 -8.06 -21.51 15.04
N SER A 30 -7.25 -20.62 15.61
CA SER A 30 -5.91 -20.95 16.13
C SER A 30 -5.97 -21.97 17.28
N ARG A 31 -6.92 -21.79 18.22
CA ARG A 31 -7.15 -22.70 19.34
C ARG A 31 -7.68 -24.05 18.85
N GLY A 32 -8.65 -24.04 17.94
CA GLY A 32 -9.19 -25.25 17.33
C GLY A 32 -8.15 -26.06 16.57
N LEU A 33 -7.25 -25.41 15.83
CA LEU A 33 -6.11 -26.07 15.19
C LEU A 33 -5.14 -26.69 16.21
N SER A 34 -4.86 -25.98 17.30
CA SER A 34 -3.96 -26.48 18.36
C SER A 34 -4.57 -27.67 19.10
N ALA A 35 -5.91 -27.72 19.18
CA ALA A 35 -6.67 -28.85 19.70
C ALA A 35 -6.94 -29.95 18.66
N ASN A 36 -6.30 -29.92 17.48
CA ASN A 36 -6.47 -30.88 16.39
C ASN A 36 -7.93 -31.06 15.92
N LEU A 37 -8.76 -30.03 16.04
CA LEU A 37 -10.14 -30.05 15.55
C LEU A 37 -10.18 -30.02 14.02
N SER A 38 -11.15 -30.73 13.44
CA SER A 38 -11.39 -30.65 12.00
C SER A 38 -11.89 -29.26 11.60
N PHE A 39 -11.62 -28.85 10.35
CA PHE A 39 -12.13 -27.59 9.81
C PHE A 39 -13.65 -27.47 9.90
N ARG A 40 -14.37 -28.59 9.82
CA ARG A 40 -15.83 -28.63 9.97
C ARG A 40 -16.26 -28.29 11.39
N ALA A 41 -15.57 -28.82 12.40
CA ALA A 41 -15.86 -28.52 13.80
C ALA A 41 -15.59 -27.04 14.12
N ILE A 42 -14.44 -26.51 13.70
CA ILE A 42 -14.08 -25.10 13.89
C ILE A 42 -15.13 -24.18 13.23
N ALA A 43 -15.53 -24.50 12.00
CA ALA A 43 -16.53 -23.72 11.28
C ALA A 43 -17.90 -23.72 11.97
N ARG A 44 -18.34 -24.86 12.51
CA ARG A 44 -19.58 -24.95 13.30
C ARG A 44 -19.53 -24.07 14.55
N ASN A 45 -18.44 -24.12 15.31
CA ASN A 45 -18.27 -23.30 16.52
C ASN A 45 -18.34 -21.81 16.22
N LEU A 46 -17.85 -21.41 15.04
CA LEU A 46 -17.84 -20.02 14.59
C LEU A 46 -19.12 -19.57 13.89
N ASN A 47 -20.08 -20.47 13.65
CA ASN A 47 -21.23 -20.24 12.77
C ASN A 47 -20.80 -19.71 11.38
N ARG A 48 -19.69 -20.25 10.84
CA ARG A 48 -19.16 -19.92 9.52
C ARG A 48 -19.16 -21.12 8.61
N THR A 49 -19.02 -20.86 7.31
CA THR A 49 -18.85 -21.93 6.32
C THR A 49 -17.46 -22.54 6.41
N THR A 50 -17.39 -23.85 6.20
CA THR A 50 -16.13 -24.62 6.21
C THR A 50 -15.12 -24.10 5.20
N SER A 51 -15.59 -23.62 4.04
CA SER A 51 -14.76 -23.02 3.00
C SER A 51 -14.13 -21.70 3.44
N THR A 52 -14.78 -20.93 4.32
CA THR A 52 -14.20 -19.70 4.88
C THR A 52 -13.01 -20.01 5.79
N VAL A 53 -13.18 -20.98 6.70
CA VAL A 53 -12.13 -21.42 7.61
C VAL A 53 -10.95 -22.03 6.83
N SER A 54 -11.22 -22.91 5.87
CA SER A 54 -10.18 -23.52 5.02
C SER A 54 -9.39 -22.48 4.22
N ARG A 55 -10.07 -21.54 3.55
CA ARG A 55 -9.41 -20.46 2.80
C ARG A 55 -8.57 -19.56 3.71
N GLU A 56 -9.06 -19.25 4.90
CA GLU A 56 -8.33 -18.43 5.87
C GLU A 56 -7.04 -19.12 6.33
N ILE A 57 -7.12 -20.41 6.67
CA ILE A 57 -5.97 -21.18 7.14
C ILE A 57 -4.92 -21.32 6.03
N ASN A 58 -5.33 -21.77 4.84
CA ASN A 58 -4.42 -21.99 3.72
C ASN A 58 -3.73 -20.69 3.29
N ARG A 59 -4.44 -19.56 3.29
CA ARG A 59 -3.88 -18.24 2.94
C ARG A 59 -2.85 -17.74 3.95
N ASN A 60 -2.92 -18.20 5.20
CA ASN A 60 -2.10 -17.66 6.29
C ASN A 60 -1.01 -18.61 6.79
N GLY A 61 -0.69 -19.66 6.03
CA GLY A 61 0.45 -20.55 6.31
C GLY A 61 0.06 -22.01 6.56
N GLY A 62 -1.22 -22.38 6.43
CA GLY A 62 -1.68 -23.74 6.64
C GLY A 62 -1.72 -24.15 8.12
N LEU A 63 -1.98 -25.43 8.40
CA LEU A 63 -2.21 -25.92 9.77
C LEU A 63 -1.05 -25.64 10.72
N SER A 64 0.20 -25.84 10.27
CA SER A 64 1.39 -25.76 11.14
C SER A 64 1.86 -24.34 11.45
N LYS A 65 1.58 -23.37 10.56
CA LYS A 65 2.07 -22.00 10.69
C LYS A 65 0.97 -20.97 10.95
N TYR A 66 -0.28 -21.39 11.08
CA TYR A 66 -1.38 -20.48 11.33
C TYR A 66 -1.21 -19.75 12.67
N ARG A 67 -1.34 -18.42 12.62
CA ARG A 67 -1.29 -17.54 13.80
C ARG A 67 -2.34 -16.45 13.65
N ALA A 68 -3.28 -16.37 14.60
CA ALA A 68 -4.42 -15.46 14.55
C ALA A 68 -4.00 -13.99 14.37
N VAL A 69 -3.11 -13.48 15.21
CA VAL A 69 -2.64 -12.09 15.17
C VAL A 69 -1.93 -11.76 13.84
N ALA A 70 -1.15 -12.69 13.29
CA ALA A 70 -0.48 -12.49 12.02
C ALA A 70 -1.47 -12.45 10.84
N ALA A 71 -2.45 -13.36 10.83
CA ALA A 71 -3.54 -13.37 9.86
C ALA A 71 -4.38 -12.09 9.92
N ASP A 72 -4.69 -11.63 11.13
CA ASP A 72 -5.45 -10.41 11.40
C ASP A 72 -4.71 -9.15 10.90
N ARG A 73 -3.42 -9.04 11.21
CA ARG A 73 -2.54 -7.96 10.71
C ARG A 73 -2.50 -7.96 9.18
N ARG A 74 -2.34 -9.12 8.55
CA ARG A 74 -2.32 -9.26 7.08
C ARG A 74 -3.65 -8.83 6.47
N ALA A 75 -4.78 -9.20 7.08
CA ALA A 75 -6.11 -8.77 6.62
C ALA A 75 -6.23 -7.24 6.62
N TRP A 76 -5.82 -6.58 7.71
CA TRP A 76 -5.80 -5.12 7.78
C TRP A 76 -4.85 -4.47 6.77
N MET A 77 -3.67 -5.04 6.53
CA MET A 77 -2.76 -4.51 5.52
C MET A 77 -3.35 -4.60 4.11
N LYS A 78 -4.01 -5.72 3.77
CA LYS A 78 -4.67 -5.91 2.47
C LYS A 78 -5.89 -5.00 2.30
N ALA A 79 -6.64 -4.75 3.36
CA ALA A 79 -7.80 -3.86 3.34
C ALA A 79 -7.44 -2.42 2.92
N LYS A 80 -6.18 -1.98 3.19
CA LYS A 80 -5.69 -0.66 2.75
C LYS A 80 -5.60 -0.50 1.24
N ARG A 81 -5.53 -1.61 0.49
CA ARG A 81 -5.38 -1.65 -0.98
C ARG A 81 -4.51 -0.52 -1.54
N PRO A 82 -3.24 -0.40 -1.11
CA PRO A 82 -2.38 0.65 -1.61
C PRO A 82 -2.22 0.46 -3.13
N LYS A 83 -2.64 1.46 -3.91
CA LYS A 83 -2.33 1.49 -5.33
C LYS A 83 -0.86 1.86 -5.45
N THR A 84 -0.03 0.96 -5.96
CA THR A 84 1.35 1.30 -6.28
C THR A 84 1.32 2.33 -7.41
N CYS A 85 2.03 3.45 -7.23
CA CYS A 85 2.23 4.40 -8.31
C CYS A 85 3.31 3.83 -9.23
N LYS A 86 3.17 3.98 -10.56
CA LYS A 86 4.17 3.53 -11.55
C LYS A 86 5.61 3.97 -11.19
N LEU A 87 5.77 5.17 -10.63
CA LEU A 87 7.06 5.70 -10.18
C LEU A 87 7.67 4.97 -8.97
N ASN A 88 6.88 4.27 -8.17
CA ASN A 88 7.40 3.42 -7.09
C ASN A 88 7.83 2.04 -7.61
N ASP A 89 7.16 1.54 -8.64
CA ASP A 89 7.41 0.20 -9.19
C ASP A 89 8.57 0.20 -10.21
N ASP A 90 8.76 1.29 -10.96
CA ASP A 90 9.82 1.45 -11.96
C ASP A 90 10.91 2.43 -11.50
N ALA A 91 12.07 1.87 -11.12
CA ALA A 91 13.21 2.64 -10.65
C ALA A 91 13.86 3.49 -11.74
N ASN A 92 13.86 3.02 -13.01
CA ASN A 92 14.47 3.73 -14.12
C ASN A 92 13.64 4.96 -14.49
N LEU A 93 12.33 4.77 -14.65
CA LEU A 93 11.40 5.85 -14.92
C LEU A 93 11.45 6.93 -13.81
N ARG A 94 11.57 6.51 -12.55
CA ARG A 94 11.71 7.43 -11.42
C ARG A 94 13.00 8.25 -11.47
N ALA A 95 14.12 7.66 -11.85
CA ALA A 95 15.40 8.36 -11.98
C ALA A 95 15.30 9.45 -13.05
N ILE A 96 14.82 9.09 -14.25
CA ILE A 96 14.63 10.01 -15.38
C ILE A 96 13.72 11.19 -14.99
N VAL A 97 12.59 10.91 -14.36
CA VAL A 97 11.66 11.96 -13.91
C VAL A 97 12.30 12.86 -12.87
N SER A 98 13.07 12.30 -11.92
CA SER A 98 13.77 13.07 -10.89
C SER A 98 14.83 14.00 -11.49
N ASP A 99 15.61 13.52 -12.46
CA ASP A 99 16.66 14.30 -13.13
C ASP A 99 16.08 15.46 -13.95
N LYS A 100 14.98 15.21 -14.67
CA LYS A 100 14.29 16.26 -15.44
C LYS A 100 13.68 17.33 -14.53
N LEU A 101 13.06 16.92 -13.43
CA LEU A 101 12.53 17.85 -12.43
C LEU A 101 13.65 18.67 -11.76
N ALA A 102 14.81 18.07 -11.48
CA ALA A 102 15.99 18.77 -10.97
C ALA A 102 16.50 19.82 -11.97
N SER A 103 16.36 19.55 -13.27
CA SER A 103 16.68 20.45 -14.37
C SER A 103 15.61 21.54 -14.60
N LYS A 104 14.66 21.73 -13.66
CA LYS A 104 13.58 22.75 -13.71
C LYS A 104 12.52 22.52 -14.79
N TRP A 105 12.36 21.29 -15.28
CA TRP A 105 11.26 20.97 -16.19
C TRP A 105 9.93 20.89 -15.42
N SER A 106 8.85 21.36 -16.03
CA SER A 106 7.50 21.18 -15.48
C SER A 106 7.03 19.73 -15.63
N PRO A 107 6.15 19.21 -14.75
CA PRO A 107 5.56 17.88 -14.90
C PRO A 107 4.92 17.60 -16.27
N GLU A 108 4.29 18.60 -16.88
CA GLU A 108 3.74 18.52 -18.24
C GLU A 108 4.84 18.34 -19.29
N GLN A 109 5.93 19.10 -19.17
CA GLN A 109 7.08 18.98 -20.08
C GLN A 109 7.74 17.60 -19.97
N VAL A 110 7.90 17.08 -18.75
CA VAL A 110 8.47 15.74 -18.52
C VAL A 110 7.56 14.66 -19.14
N ALA A 111 6.26 14.72 -18.90
CA ALA A 111 5.31 13.76 -19.47
C ALA A 111 5.26 13.82 -21.01
N GLY A 112 5.31 15.03 -21.59
CA GLY A 112 5.38 15.23 -23.04
C GLY A 112 6.66 14.66 -23.64
N TRP A 113 7.80 14.95 -23.02
CA TRP A 113 9.11 14.45 -23.45
C TRP A 113 9.22 12.92 -23.38
N LEU A 114 8.66 12.30 -22.34
CA LEU A 114 8.62 10.83 -22.22
C LEU A 114 7.86 10.19 -23.38
N LYS A 115 6.72 10.77 -23.80
CA LYS A 115 5.95 10.27 -24.95
C LYS A 115 6.71 10.40 -26.27
N GLN A 116 7.45 11.49 -26.46
CA GLN A 116 8.23 11.74 -27.67
C GLN A 116 9.49 10.87 -27.75
N THR A 117 10.17 10.66 -26.62
CA THR A 117 11.44 9.93 -26.56
C THR A 117 11.21 8.41 -26.63
N TYR A 118 10.10 7.93 -26.07
CA TYR A 118 9.79 6.51 -25.97
C TYR A 118 8.45 6.16 -26.62
N PRO A 119 8.23 6.42 -27.92
CA PRO A 119 6.91 6.26 -28.55
C PRO A 119 6.39 4.80 -28.44
N GLU A 120 7.27 3.83 -28.64
CA GLU A 120 6.91 2.39 -28.63
C GLU A 120 6.86 1.76 -27.23
N ALA A 121 7.41 2.42 -26.20
CA ALA A 121 7.49 1.87 -24.85
C ALA A 121 6.43 2.48 -23.93
N SER A 122 5.18 2.01 -24.04
CA SER A 122 4.06 2.50 -23.22
C SER A 122 4.27 2.36 -21.70
N ALA A 123 5.19 1.48 -21.26
CA ALA A 123 5.60 1.37 -19.87
C ALA A 123 6.25 2.67 -19.33
N MET A 124 6.94 3.41 -20.20
CA MET A 124 7.60 4.69 -19.88
C MET A 124 6.62 5.87 -19.87
N HIS A 125 5.35 5.66 -20.25
CA HIS A 125 4.37 6.73 -20.33
C HIS A 125 3.65 6.94 -19.00
N ILE A 126 3.72 8.18 -18.50
CA ILE A 126 3.01 8.65 -17.31
C ILE A 126 2.34 10.00 -17.57
N SER A 127 1.22 10.26 -16.88
CA SER A 127 0.59 11.58 -16.91
C SER A 127 1.31 12.55 -15.98
N HIS A 128 1.26 13.85 -16.31
CA HIS A 128 1.77 14.91 -15.43
C HIS A 128 1.05 14.92 -14.06
N GLU A 129 -0.25 14.57 -14.01
CA GLU A 129 -0.99 14.31 -12.77
C GLU A 129 -0.33 13.25 -11.87
N THR A 130 0.27 12.22 -12.47
CA THR A 130 0.99 11.18 -11.72
C THR A 130 2.29 11.73 -11.13
N ILE A 131 2.99 12.58 -11.87
CA ILE A 131 4.20 13.27 -11.42
C ILE A 131 3.85 14.25 -10.29
N TYR A 132 2.78 15.05 -10.42
CA TYR A 132 2.28 15.90 -9.34
C TYR A 132 1.94 15.10 -8.09
N LYS A 133 1.12 14.05 -8.23
CA LYS A 133 0.77 13.18 -7.10
C LYS A 133 2.02 12.60 -6.45
N ALA A 134 3.03 12.20 -7.22
CA ALA A 134 4.29 11.73 -6.66
C ALA A 134 5.03 12.84 -5.90
N LEU A 135 5.12 14.07 -6.42
CA LEU A 135 5.69 15.20 -5.70
C LEU A 135 5.00 15.46 -4.35
N PHE A 136 3.66 15.37 -4.30
CA PHE A 136 2.86 15.60 -3.09
C PHE A 136 2.78 14.39 -2.13
N ILE A 137 2.87 13.17 -2.64
CA ILE A 137 2.86 11.94 -1.83
C ILE A 137 4.27 11.66 -1.28
N GLN A 138 5.34 11.92 -2.05
CA GLN A 138 6.75 11.73 -1.66
C GLN A 138 7.25 12.81 -0.69
N SER A 139 6.66 14.00 -0.69
CA SER A 139 6.86 15.02 0.35
C SER A 139 6.31 14.60 1.72
N ARG A 140 5.69 13.40 1.82
CA ARG A 140 5.36 12.74 3.09
C ARG A 140 6.34 11.63 3.52
N GLY A 141 7.50 11.47 2.86
CA GLY A 141 8.44 10.41 3.29
C GLY A 141 9.88 10.38 2.78
N ALA A 142 10.29 10.96 1.64
CA ALA A 142 11.67 10.73 1.17
C ALA A 142 12.24 11.72 0.14
N LEU A 143 11.73 12.94 0.03
CA LEU A 143 12.45 14.04 -0.61
C LEU A 143 12.71 15.13 0.42
N LYS A 144 13.68 14.89 1.31
CA LYS A 144 14.30 15.94 2.12
C LYS A 144 15.77 16.04 1.72
N LYS A 145 16.22 17.28 1.52
CA LYS A 145 17.43 17.80 0.84
C LYS A 145 17.28 17.77 -0.69
N SER A 146 17.23 18.89 -1.41
CA SER A 146 17.95 20.16 -1.20
C SER A 146 17.21 21.33 -1.88
N TYR A 147 16.32 22.01 -1.16
CA TYR A 147 15.83 23.33 -1.57
C TYR A 147 15.63 24.22 -0.34
N SER A 148 16.74 24.56 0.31
CA SER A 148 16.94 25.88 0.92
C SER A 148 17.89 26.59 -0.05
N GLY A 149 17.45 27.52 -0.87
CA GLY A 149 17.02 28.83 -0.37
C GLY A 149 18.25 29.74 -0.40
N SER A 150 18.65 30.15 -1.60
CA SER A 150 19.61 31.24 -1.81
C SER A 150 19.21 31.98 -3.09
N CYS A 151 18.10 32.70 -2.99
CA CYS A 151 17.84 33.85 -3.83
C CYS A 151 17.59 35.03 -2.87
N GLY A 152 18.40 36.08 -3.01
CA GLY A 152 18.20 37.34 -2.32
C GLY A 152 19.48 38.00 -1.79
N ARG A 153 20.20 38.70 -2.68
CA ARG A 153 20.44 40.14 -2.53
C ARG A 153 21.19 40.70 -3.75
N ASN A 154 20.48 41.54 -4.52
CA ASN A 154 21.07 42.61 -5.29
C ASN A 154 21.41 43.75 -4.33
N GLY A 155 22.54 44.41 -4.57
CA GLY A 155 23.08 45.56 -3.87
C GLY A 155 24.50 45.77 -4.37
#